data_AF-A0A2V2SCC5-F1
#
_entry.id   AF-A0A2V2SCC5-F1
#
_cell.length_a   1.000
_cell.length_b   1.000
_cell.length_c   1.000
_cell.angle_alpha   90.00
_cell.angle_beta   90.00
_cell.angle_gamma   90.00
#
_symmetry.space_group_name_H-M   'P 1'
#
loop_
_entity.id
_entity.type
_entity.pdbx_description
1 polymer ?
#
loop_
_entity_poly.entity_id
_entity_poly.type
_entity_poly.pdbx_seq_one_letter_code
_entity_poly.pdbx_strand_id
1 'polypeptide(L)'
;MKSFILILLFPVTAATHLPARTNQLDQTTNSASPVPSSNEAIELEYAKVMEADDAAQTEVDQWIRDNEEFVAKGAGLSKAQMKQRVKERLESVRKLYEDFLLRHPKHAQAHIAFGSFLNDLEEESAARKEWETAVELNPKNPAPYNNLANLFAETGPITNAFTYYAKASELNPNEPLYYHNLATAVHVYRKDAMQFYHMAEQQVFAKTLELYNKALKLDPTNFPLATDLAQTYYFLKPLRADEALQAWTNSLRIAHDAVEREGVYLHMARVKLAAGRFAEARAQTIAVTNPMYADLRKTLMGNIDKQEAEAKTNAAPANPKLEVRNPNESKRTDSQTERQ
;
A
#
# COMPACT_ATOMS: atom_id res chain seq x y z
N MET A 1 -18.29 0.62 20.07
CA MET A 1 -18.62 0.40 18.64
C MET A 1 -17.33 0.02 17.94
N LYS A 2 -17.20 -1.24 17.51
CA LYS A 2 -16.03 -1.76 16.79
C LYS A 2 -16.05 -1.15 15.39
N SER A 3 -15.07 -0.31 15.06
CA SER A 3 -14.89 0.20 13.69
C SER A 3 -14.55 -0.98 12.79
N PHE A 4 -15.52 -1.39 11.97
CA PHE A 4 -15.29 -2.23 10.80
C PHE A 4 -14.39 -1.45 9.85
N ILE A 5 -13.09 -1.73 9.92
CA ILE A 5 -12.18 -1.44 8.81
C ILE A 5 -12.57 -2.46 7.74
N LEU A 6 -13.23 -1.94 6.69
CA LEU A 6 -13.60 -2.67 5.50
C LEU A 6 -12.29 -3.10 4.82
N ILE A 7 -11.81 -4.31 5.14
CA ILE A 7 -10.81 -5.01 4.33
C ILE A 7 -11.54 -5.34 3.02
N LEU A 8 -11.45 -4.43 2.07
CA LEU A 8 -11.73 -4.75 0.69
C LEU A 8 -10.64 -5.74 0.28
N LEU A 9 -11.05 -7.02 0.16
CA LEU A 9 -10.39 -8.01 -0.67
C LEU A 9 -10.22 -7.38 -2.06
N PHE A 10 -9.07 -6.75 -2.27
CA PHE A 10 -8.61 -6.51 -3.63
C PHE A 10 -8.41 -7.91 -4.26
N PRO A 11 -8.80 -8.10 -5.53
CA PRO A 11 -8.28 -9.25 -6.26
C PRO A 11 -6.76 -9.18 -6.14
N VAL A 12 -6.13 -10.31 -5.84
CA VAL A 12 -4.70 -10.49 -5.97
C VAL A 12 -4.38 -10.06 -7.40
N THR A 13 -3.95 -8.81 -7.55
CA THR A 13 -3.40 -8.34 -8.81
C THR A 13 -2.10 -9.09 -8.89
N ALA A 14 -2.02 -9.96 -9.91
CA ALA A 14 -0.86 -10.75 -10.24
C ALA A 14 0.39 -9.95 -9.86
N ALA A 15 1.13 -10.43 -8.86
CA ALA A 15 2.47 -9.97 -8.64
C ALA A 15 3.15 -10.11 -9.99
N THR A 16 3.45 -8.99 -10.64
CA THR A 16 4.24 -9.00 -11.85
C THR A 16 5.58 -9.55 -11.42
N HIS A 17 5.77 -10.85 -11.59
CA HIS A 17 7.07 -11.48 -11.62
C HIS A 17 7.84 -10.76 -12.72
N LEU A 18 8.61 -9.76 -12.34
CA LEU A 18 9.62 -9.18 -13.22
C LEU A 18 10.62 -10.31 -13.47
N PRO A 19 10.75 -10.81 -14.72
CA PRO A 19 11.89 -11.65 -15.02
C PRO A 19 13.13 -10.78 -14.81
N ALA A 20 14.02 -11.23 -13.93
CA ALA A 20 15.34 -10.64 -13.79
C ALA A 20 15.96 -10.58 -15.20
N ARG A 21 16.25 -9.36 -15.68
CA ARG A 21 16.88 -9.14 -16.99
C ARG A 21 18.17 -9.96 -17.06
N THR A 22 18.23 -10.89 -17.99
CA THR A 22 19.41 -11.64 -18.38
C THR A 22 20.42 -10.70 -19.04
N ASN A 23 21.66 -10.72 -18.54
CA ASN A 23 22.77 -10.00 -19.17
C ASN A 23 23.05 -10.58 -20.57
N GLN A 24 23.15 -9.68 -21.56
CA GLN A 24 23.61 -9.98 -22.91
C GLN A 24 25.04 -10.52 -22.90
N LEU A 25 25.24 -11.67 -23.54
CA LEU A 25 26.56 -12.18 -23.91
C LEU A 25 26.88 -11.69 -25.34
N ASP A 26 27.98 -10.97 -25.47
CA ASP A 26 28.55 -10.52 -26.73
C ASP A 26 28.84 -11.71 -27.66
N GLN A 27 28.40 -11.58 -28.92
CA GLN A 27 28.66 -12.56 -29.97
C GLN A 27 30.06 -12.41 -30.53
N THR A 28 30.86 -13.48 -30.43
CA THR A 28 31.91 -13.76 -31.43
C THR A 28 31.84 -15.22 -31.86
N THR A 29 32.02 -15.40 -33.16
CA THR A 29 31.75 -16.58 -33.99
C THR A 29 32.65 -17.80 -33.77
N ASN A 30 32.07 -18.96 -34.10
CA ASN A 30 32.63 -20.26 -34.56
C ASN A 30 32.76 -21.46 -33.59
N SER A 31 32.10 -22.53 -34.05
CA SER A 31 32.39 -23.98 -33.95
C SER A 31 32.19 -24.74 -32.64
N ALA A 32 31.37 -25.80 -32.75
CA ALA A 32 30.96 -26.80 -31.77
C ALA A 32 30.16 -26.24 -30.57
N SER A 33 28.90 -26.68 -30.43
CA SER A 33 28.12 -26.40 -29.22
C SER A 33 28.93 -26.87 -28.01
N PRO A 34 29.39 -25.96 -27.13
CA PRO A 34 30.16 -26.38 -25.98
C PRO A 34 29.25 -27.17 -25.05
N VAL A 35 29.75 -28.29 -24.52
CA VAL A 35 29.09 -28.97 -23.40
C VAL A 35 28.96 -27.93 -22.28
N PRO A 36 27.77 -27.70 -21.71
CA PRO A 36 27.59 -26.71 -20.67
C PRO A 36 28.55 -26.97 -19.51
N SER A 37 29.10 -25.92 -18.93
CA SER A 37 29.82 -26.05 -17.66
C SER A 37 28.89 -26.64 -16.59
N SER A 38 29.45 -27.25 -15.54
CA SER A 38 28.63 -27.87 -14.48
C SER A 38 27.61 -26.91 -13.88
N ASN A 39 27.95 -25.62 -13.77
CA ASN A 39 27.04 -24.59 -13.27
C ASN A 39 25.94 -24.26 -14.28
N GLU A 40 26.26 -24.14 -15.58
CA GLU A 40 25.25 -23.89 -16.62
C GLU A 40 24.23 -25.04 -16.71
N ALA A 41 24.66 -26.28 -16.51
CA ALA A 41 23.76 -27.43 -16.47
C ALA A 41 22.78 -27.37 -15.28
N ILE A 42 23.24 -26.92 -14.10
CA ILE A 42 22.40 -26.73 -12.91
C ILE A 42 21.38 -25.61 -13.15
N GLU A 43 21.80 -24.49 -13.71
CA GLU A 43 20.91 -23.36 -14.01
C GLU A 43 19.87 -23.72 -15.09
N LEU A 44 20.25 -24.49 -16.11
CA LEU A 44 19.30 -24.99 -17.11
C LEU A 44 18.26 -25.93 -16.49
N GLU A 45 18.66 -26.71 -15.50
CA GLU A 45 17.76 -27.57 -14.77
C GLU A 45 16.81 -26.78 -13.87
N TYR A 46 17.33 -25.78 -13.15
CA TYR A 46 16.53 -24.86 -12.35
C TYR A 46 15.50 -24.13 -13.21
N ALA A 47 15.90 -23.65 -14.39
CA ALA A 47 15.02 -22.98 -15.33
C ALA A 47 13.81 -23.84 -15.73
N LYS A 48 13.98 -25.17 -15.84
CA LYS A 48 12.86 -26.09 -16.11
C LYS A 48 11.88 -26.21 -14.93
N VAL A 49 12.39 -26.11 -13.70
CA VAL A 49 11.52 -26.06 -12.50
C VAL A 49 10.68 -24.79 -12.54
N MET A 50 11.31 -23.64 -12.80
CA MET A 50 10.61 -22.35 -12.92
C MET A 50 9.59 -22.33 -14.05
N GLU A 51 9.93 -22.87 -15.23
CA GLU A 51 8.99 -22.97 -16.36
C GLU A 51 7.76 -23.84 -16.00
N ALA A 52 7.98 -24.94 -15.27
CA ALA A 52 6.89 -25.81 -14.84
C ALA A 52 5.99 -25.17 -13.77
N ASP A 53 6.57 -24.34 -12.89
CA ASP A 53 5.85 -23.53 -11.89
C ASP A 53 5.00 -22.45 -12.59
N ASP A 54 5.60 -21.61 -13.43
CA ASP A 54 4.91 -20.57 -14.19
C ASP A 54 3.76 -21.14 -15.05
N ALA A 55 4.00 -22.28 -15.69
CA ALA A 55 2.99 -23.00 -16.45
C ALA A 55 1.85 -23.52 -15.56
N ALA A 56 2.16 -24.02 -14.35
CA ALA A 56 1.15 -24.47 -13.40
C ALA A 56 0.28 -23.32 -12.92
N GLN A 57 0.87 -22.16 -12.59
CA GLN A 57 0.15 -20.97 -12.16
C GLN A 57 -0.79 -20.48 -13.27
N THR A 58 -0.28 -20.35 -14.49
CA THR A 58 -1.08 -19.95 -15.66
C THR A 58 -2.25 -20.89 -15.91
N GLU A 59 -2.02 -22.19 -15.78
CA GLU A 59 -3.05 -23.23 -15.93
C GLU A 59 -4.11 -23.16 -14.83
N VAL A 60 -3.70 -23.01 -13.56
CA VAL A 60 -4.60 -22.88 -12.41
C VAL A 60 -5.48 -21.65 -12.55
N ASP A 61 -4.89 -20.51 -12.92
CA ASP A 61 -5.60 -19.26 -13.16
C ASP A 61 -6.65 -19.41 -14.26
N GLN A 62 -6.30 -20.09 -15.36
CA GLN A 62 -7.23 -20.37 -16.44
C GLN A 62 -8.36 -21.27 -15.97
N TRP A 63 -8.08 -22.32 -15.20
CA TRP A 63 -9.11 -23.19 -14.66
C TRP A 63 -10.08 -22.44 -13.74
N ILE A 64 -9.59 -21.52 -12.90
CA ILE A 64 -10.43 -20.73 -12.00
C ILE A 64 -11.38 -19.85 -12.82
N ARG A 65 -10.87 -19.10 -13.79
CA ARG A 65 -11.69 -18.24 -14.67
C ARG A 65 -12.74 -19.05 -15.44
N ASP A 66 -12.33 -20.14 -16.09
CA ASP A 66 -13.23 -20.97 -16.88
C ASP A 66 -14.29 -21.63 -15.99
N ASN A 67 -13.91 -22.06 -14.79
CA ASN A 67 -14.84 -22.67 -13.86
C ASN A 67 -15.91 -21.69 -13.37
N GLU A 68 -15.57 -20.42 -13.16
CA GLU A 68 -16.56 -19.38 -12.83
C GLU A 68 -17.60 -19.24 -13.95
N GLU A 69 -17.18 -19.25 -15.22
CA GLU A 69 -18.10 -19.21 -16.35
C GLU A 69 -18.97 -20.47 -16.46
N PHE A 70 -18.40 -21.66 -16.21
CA PHE A 70 -19.14 -22.91 -16.26
C PHE A 70 -20.11 -23.06 -15.08
N VAL A 71 -19.73 -22.64 -13.88
CA VAL A 71 -20.63 -22.60 -12.71
C VAL A 71 -21.82 -21.68 -12.99
N ALA A 72 -21.60 -20.52 -13.62
CA ALA A 72 -22.70 -19.63 -14.03
C ALA A 72 -23.69 -20.29 -15.02
N LYS A 73 -23.23 -21.30 -15.77
CA LYS A 73 -24.03 -22.11 -16.71
C LYS A 73 -24.54 -23.43 -16.10
N GLY A 74 -24.30 -23.68 -14.81
CA GLY A 74 -24.70 -24.92 -14.12
C GLY A 74 -23.86 -26.16 -14.47
N ALA A 75 -22.70 -25.99 -15.09
CA ALA A 75 -21.85 -27.07 -15.61
C ALA A 75 -20.41 -27.08 -15.05
N GLY A 76 -20.09 -26.21 -14.10
CA GLY A 76 -18.75 -26.11 -13.52
C GLY A 76 -18.46 -27.12 -12.41
N LEU A 77 -17.17 -27.29 -12.12
CA LEU A 77 -16.68 -28.03 -10.96
C LEU A 77 -17.10 -27.32 -9.66
N SER A 78 -17.46 -28.12 -8.66
CA SER A 78 -17.64 -27.62 -7.30
C SER A 78 -16.34 -27.03 -6.75
N LYS A 79 -16.44 -26.13 -5.77
CA LYS A 79 -15.28 -25.55 -5.07
C LYS A 79 -14.35 -26.63 -4.52
N ALA A 80 -14.89 -27.76 -4.03
CA ALA A 80 -14.11 -28.87 -3.51
C ALA A 80 -13.32 -29.60 -4.60
N GLN A 81 -13.93 -29.86 -5.76
CA GLN A 81 -13.27 -30.47 -6.92
C GLN A 81 -12.18 -29.56 -7.49
N MET A 82 -12.47 -28.25 -7.59
CA MET A 82 -11.46 -27.26 -8.01
C MET A 82 -10.27 -27.24 -7.06
N LYS A 83 -10.52 -27.16 -5.74
CA LYS A 83 -9.45 -27.18 -4.74
C LYS A 83 -8.59 -28.44 -4.86
N GLN A 84 -9.20 -29.60 -5.05
CA GLN A 84 -8.46 -30.86 -5.20
C GLN A 84 -7.61 -30.88 -6.48
N ARG A 85 -8.17 -30.44 -7.61
CA ARG A 85 -7.46 -30.36 -8.89
C ARG A 85 -6.26 -29.42 -8.83
N VAL A 86 -6.44 -28.24 -8.23
CA VAL A 86 -5.35 -27.27 -8.00
C VAL A 86 -4.29 -27.88 -7.11
N LYS A 87 -4.68 -28.52 -6.00
CA LYS A 87 -3.74 -29.20 -5.10
C LYS A 87 -2.88 -30.24 -5.83
N GLU A 88 -3.50 -31.09 -6.66
CA GLU A 88 -2.77 -32.12 -7.43
C GLU A 88 -1.77 -31.50 -8.41
N ARG A 89 -2.15 -30.41 -9.08
CA ARG A 89 -1.25 -29.71 -10.00
C ARG A 89 -0.07 -29.09 -9.27
N LEU A 90 -0.31 -28.42 -8.15
CA LEU A 90 0.76 -27.77 -7.37
C LEU A 90 1.65 -28.79 -6.66
N GLU A 91 1.13 -29.96 -6.26
CA GLU A 91 1.95 -31.03 -5.70
C GLU A 91 3.02 -31.53 -6.70
N SER A 92 2.71 -31.54 -8.00
CA SER A 92 3.70 -31.88 -9.03
C SER A 92 4.85 -30.87 -9.09
N VAL A 93 4.57 -29.58 -8.90
CA VAL A 93 5.57 -28.50 -8.89
C VAL A 93 6.41 -28.54 -7.62
N ARG A 94 5.78 -28.77 -6.45
CA ARG A 94 6.48 -28.99 -5.18
C ARG A 94 7.56 -30.06 -5.34
N LYS A 95 7.20 -31.18 -5.94
CA LYS A 95 8.13 -32.30 -6.15
C LYS A 95 9.34 -31.91 -7.01
N LEU A 96 9.13 -31.06 -8.03
CA LEU A 96 10.23 -30.56 -8.85
C LEU A 96 11.21 -29.70 -8.04
N TYR A 97 10.69 -28.82 -7.17
CA TYR A 97 11.53 -28.05 -6.25
C TYR A 97 12.29 -28.95 -5.26
N GLU A 98 11.59 -29.89 -4.63
CA GLU A 98 12.18 -30.84 -3.67
C GLU A 98 13.28 -31.69 -4.33
N ASP A 99 13.01 -32.27 -5.51
CA ASP A 99 13.97 -33.09 -6.25
C ASP A 99 15.18 -32.27 -6.72
N PHE A 100 14.97 -31.01 -7.11
CA PHE A 100 16.05 -30.09 -7.49
C PHE A 100 16.93 -29.75 -6.29
N LEU A 101 16.33 -29.32 -5.17
CA LEU A 101 17.04 -28.94 -3.96
C LEU A 101 17.71 -30.13 -3.25
N LEU A 102 17.18 -31.34 -3.42
CA LEU A 102 17.85 -32.57 -2.97
C LEU A 102 19.22 -32.75 -3.65
N ARG A 103 19.32 -32.41 -4.94
CA ARG A 103 20.55 -32.56 -5.73
C ARG A 103 21.44 -31.33 -5.63
N HIS A 104 20.84 -30.15 -5.44
CA HIS A 104 21.53 -28.86 -5.38
C HIS A 104 21.17 -28.08 -4.10
N PRO A 105 21.48 -28.61 -2.90
CA PRO A 105 21.01 -28.05 -1.61
C PRO A 105 21.63 -26.70 -1.22
N LYS A 106 22.51 -26.14 -2.06
CA LYS A 106 23.13 -24.82 -1.86
C LYS A 106 22.68 -23.80 -2.91
N HIS A 107 21.66 -24.13 -3.69
CA HIS A 107 21.17 -23.26 -4.76
C HIS A 107 20.24 -22.17 -4.18
N ALA A 108 20.82 -21.03 -3.82
CA ALA A 108 20.11 -19.96 -3.10
C ALA A 108 18.84 -19.48 -3.82
N GLN A 109 18.86 -19.33 -5.16
CA GLN A 109 17.67 -18.88 -5.90
C GLN A 109 16.52 -19.88 -5.85
N ALA A 110 16.82 -21.18 -5.81
CA ALA A 110 15.78 -22.20 -5.73
C ALA A 110 15.12 -22.23 -4.35
N HIS A 111 15.88 -22.00 -3.28
CA HIS A 111 15.31 -21.79 -1.95
C HIS A 111 14.42 -20.54 -1.89
N ILE A 112 14.76 -19.45 -2.60
CA ILE A 112 13.92 -18.24 -2.68
C ILE A 112 12.60 -18.55 -3.40
N ALA A 113 12.67 -19.17 -4.58
CA ALA A 113 11.51 -19.51 -5.38
C ALA A 113 10.62 -20.54 -4.69
N PHE A 114 11.20 -21.60 -4.13
CA PHE A 114 10.44 -22.61 -3.39
C PHE A 114 9.77 -22.04 -2.15
N GLY A 115 10.45 -21.15 -1.41
CA GLY A 115 9.82 -20.44 -0.30
C GLY A 115 8.62 -19.59 -0.73
N SER A 116 8.70 -18.96 -1.90
CA SER A 116 7.58 -18.18 -2.47
C SER A 116 6.42 -19.08 -2.86
N PHE A 117 6.70 -20.17 -3.57
CA PHE A 117 5.73 -21.20 -3.92
C PHE A 117 5.02 -21.78 -2.68
N LEU A 118 5.76 -22.07 -1.60
CA LEU A 118 5.19 -22.55 -0.34
C LEU A 118 4.33 -21.51 0.36
N ASN A 119 4.71 -20.24 0.28
CA ASN A 119 3.93 -19.13 0.84
C ASN A 119 2.59 -18.99 0.12
N ASP A 120 2.56 -19.14 -1.21
CA ASP A 120 1.32 -19.12 -2.00
C ASP A 120 0.38 -20.29 -1.67
N LEU A 121 0.94 -21.37 -1.11
CA LEU A 121 0.20 -22.51 -0.55
C LEU A 121 -0.22 -22.33 0.91
N GLU A 122 0.00 -21.15 1.50
CA GLU A 122 -0.23 -20.84 2.92
C GLU A 122 0.62 -21.70 3.89
N GLU A 123 1.72 -22.29 3.40
CA GLU A 123 2.67 -23.08 4.20
C GLU A 123 3.79 -22.23 4.78
N GLU A 124 3.40 -21.20 5.53
CA GLU A 124 4.28 -20.13 6.04
C GLU A 124 5.53 -20.63 6.78
N SER A 125 5.40 -21.68 7.60
CA SER A 125 6.55 -22.22 8.34
C SER A 125 7.57 -22.88 7.43
N ALA A 126 7.14 -23.51 6.34
CA ALA A 126 8.03 -24.11 5.35
C ALA A 126 8.66 -23.02 4.50
N ALA A 127 7.84 -22.05 4.03
CA ALA A 127 8.31 -20.88 3.30
C ALA A 127 9.42 -20.12 4.04
N ARG A 128 9.20 -19.85 5.33
CA ARG A 128 10.20 -19.20 6.20
C ARG A 128 11.53 -19.94 6.19
N LYS A 129 11.51 -21.26 6.38
CA LYS A 129 12.72 -22.09 6.45
C LYS A 129 13.52 -22.00 5.15
N GLU A 130 12.84 -22.02 4.01
CA GLU A 130 13.51 -21.89 2.71
C GLU A 130 14.11 -20.49 2.52
N TRP A 131 13.40 -19.43 2.91
CA TRP A 131 13.96 -18.07 2.84
C TRP A 131 15.10 -17.82 3.84
N GLU A 132 15.04 -18.37 5.04
CA GLU A 132 16.14 -18.34 6.03
C GLU A 132 17.38 -19.05 5.46
N THR A 133 17.20 -20.23 4.85
CA THR A 133 18.27 -20.96 4.16
C THR A 133 18.85 -20.14 3.01
N ALA A 134 18.01 -19.46 2.22
CA ALA A 134 18.48 -18.57 1.15
C ALA A 134 19.32 -17.39 1.67
N VAL A 135 18.96 -16.81 2.82
CA VAL A 135 19.74 -15.75 3.49
C VAL A 135 21.11 -16.28 3.91
N GLU A 136 21.18 -17.49 4.46
CA GLU A 136 22.45 -18.12 4.84
C GLU A 136 23.36 -18.38 3.64
N LEU A 137 22.78 -18.88 2.54
CA LEU A 137 23.52 -19.21 1.31
C LEU A 137 23.97 -17.97 0.52
N ASN A 138 23.15 -16.92 0.49
CA ASN A 138 23.49 -15.67 -0.19
C ASN A 138 22.99 -14.45 0.61
N PRO A 139 23.77 -13.99 1.62
CA PRO A 139 23.35 -12.90 2.50
C PRO A 139 23.31 -11.52 1.80
N LYS A 140 23.74 -11.43 0.53
CA LYS A 140 23.70 -10.21 -0.28
C LYS A 140 22.47 -10.14 -1.20
N ASN A 141 21.68 -11.20 -1.30
CA ASN A 141 20.43 -11.15 -2.06
C ASN A 141 19.34 -10.47 -1.21
N PRO A 142 18.77 -9.34 -1.66
CA PRO A 142 17.74 -8.62 -0.91
C PRO A 142 16.37 -9.33 -0.88
N ALA A 143 16.05 -10.15 -1.88
CA ALA A 143 14.72 -10.73 -2.06
C ALA A 143 14.23 -11.57 -0.86
N PRO A 144 15.00 -12.53 -0.31
CA PRO A 144 14.52 -13.32 0.83
C PRO A 144 14.33 -12.47 2.09
N TYR A 145 15.09 -11.39 2.29
CA TYR A 145 14.84 -10.46 3.39
C TYR A 145 13.49 -9.76 3.23
N ASN A 146 13.15 -9.29 2.04
CA ASN A 146 11.83 -8.70 1.80
C ASN A 146 10.70 -9.71 2.03
N ASN A 147 10.87 -10.95 1.57
CA ASN A 147 9.86 -12.00 1.75
C ASN A 147 9.68 -12.38 3.24
N LEU A 148 10.77 -12.54 3.97
CA LEU A 148 10.72 -12.72 5.43
C LEU A 148 10.04 -11.54 6.10
N ALA A 149 10.32 -10.31 5.67
CA ALA A 149 9.70 -9.12 6.21
C ALA A 149 8.18 -9.08 5.99
N ASN A 150 7.71 -9.44 4.79
CA ASN A 150 6.28 -9.60 4.49
C ASN A 150 5.64 -10.60 5.46
N LEU A 151 6.23 -11.80 5.58
CA LEU A 151 5.74 -12.83 6.47
C LEU A 151 5.70 -12.37 7.95
N PHE A 152 6.75 -11.70 8.42
CA PHE A 152 6.78 -11.16 9.78
C PHE A 152 5.77 -10.03 10.00
N ALA A 153 5.41 -9.25 8.96
CA ALA A 153 4.38 -8.23 9.07
C ALA A 153 2.98 -8.84 9.15
N GLU A 154 2.73 -9.95 8.47
CA GLU A 154 1.45 -10.64 8.44
C GLU A 154 1.19 -11.47 9.70
N THR A 155 2.14 -12.32 10.10
CA THR A 155 1.91 -13.34 11.13
C THR A 155 2.92 -13.34 12.28
N GLY A 156 3.90 -12.43 12.28
CA GLY A 156 5.00 -12.42 13.24
C GLY A 156 5.20 -11.10 14.01
N PRO A 157 6.31 -11.00 14.76
CA PRO A 157 6.70 -9.74 15.39
C PRO A 157 7.09 -8.69 14.34
N ILE A 158 6.31 -7.62 14.24
CA ILE A 158 6.52 -6.55 13.25
C ILE A 158 7.90 -5.89 13.35
N THR A 159 8.55 -5.92 14.52
CA THR A 159 9.93 -5.41 14.69
C THR A 159 10.95 -6.16 13.84
N ASN A 160 10.74 -7.46 13.61
CA ASN A 160 11.57 -8.24 12.69
C ASN A 160 11.33 -7.80 11.24
N ALA A 161 10.08 -7.53 10.86
CA ALA A 161 9.76 -7.04 9.52
C ALA A 161 10.47 -5.71 9.22
N PHE A 162 10.45 -4.75 10.15
CA PHE A 162 11.19 -3.49 9.98
C PHE A 162 12.69 -3.70 9.74
N THR A 163 13.30 -4.63 10.48
CA THR A 163 14.72 -4.96 10.34
C THR A 163 15.01 -5.56 8.96
N TYR A 164 14.20 -6.53 8.54
CA TYR A 164 14.40 -7.22 7.27
C TYR A 164 14.09 -6.36 6.04
N TYR A 165 13.03 -5.56 6.07
CA TYR A 165 12.76 -4.56 5.03
C TYR A 165 13.90 -3.55 4.90
N ALA A 166 14.41 -3.03 6.02
CA ALA A 166 15.55 -2.14 6.00
C ALA A 166 16.77 -2.81 5.35
N LYS A 167 17.04 -4.08 5.67
CA LYS A 167 18.14 -4.84 5.06
C LYS A 167 17.97 -5.03 3.55
N ALA A 168 16.77 -5.36 3.08
CA ALA A 168 16.48 -5.48 1.65
C ALA A 168 16.77 -4.16 0.90
N SER A 169 16.32 -3.03 1.47
CA SER A 169 16.54 -1.69 0.87
C SER A 169 18.02 -1.23 0.91
N GLU A 170 18.79 -1.68 1.90
CA GLU A 170 20.24 -1.44 2.00
C GLU A 170 21.01 -2.23 0.93
N LEU A 171 20.64 -3.50 0.73
CA LEU A 171 21.31 -4.41 -0.19
C LEU A 171 21.02 -4.07 -1.66
N ASN A 172 19.83 -3.55 -1.98
CA ASN A 172 19.52 -3.02 -3.30
C ASN A 172 18.82 -1.66 -3.20
N PRO A 173 19.58 -0.56 -3.24
CA PRO A 173 19.03 0.77 -3.05
C PRO A 173 18.27 1.32 -4.27
N ASN A 174 18.24 0.61 -5.39
CA ASN A 174 17.57 1.01 -6.62
C ASN A 174 16.24 0.28 -6.85
N GLU A 175 15.84 -0.61 -5.94
CA GLU A 175 14.56 -1.32 -6.02
C GLU A 175 13.45 -0.51 -5.30
N PRO A 176 12.50 0.10 -6.03
CA PRO A 176 11.41 0.88 -5.44
C PRO A 176 10.56 0.06 -4.46
N LEU A 177 10.33 -1.22 -4.74
CA LEU A 177 9.46 -2.09 -3.96
C LEU A 177 9.88 -2.17 -2.49
N TYR A 178 11.18 -2.24 -2.20
CA TYR A 178 11.68 -2.38 -0.82
C TYR A 178 11.43 -1.13 0.02
N TYR A 179 11.49 0.05 -0.59
CA TYR A 179 11.13 1.30 0.08
C TYR A 179 9.62 1.44 0.26
N HIS A 180 8.83 1.00 -0.73
CA HIS A 180 7.37 0.97 -0.64
C HIS A 180 6.94 0.07 0.54
N ASN A 181 7.37 -1.19 0.56
CA ASN A 181 6.98 -2.13 1.61
C ASN A 181 7.39 -1.66 3.01
N LEU A 182 8.61 -1.11 3.16
CA LEU A 182 9.05 -0.54 4.43
C LEU A 182 8.18 0.66 4.83
N ALA A 183 7.89 1.58 3.90
CA ALA A 183 7.04 2.75 4.16
C ALA A 183 5.64 2.34 4.60
N THR A 184 5.04 1.36 3.92
CA THR A 184 3.72 0.80 4.24
C THR A 184 3.74 0.16 5.62
N ALA A 185 4.73 -0.66 5.94
CA ALA A 185 4.85 -1.28 7.25
C ALA A 185 5.00 -0.20 8.36
N VAL A 186 5.87 0.80 8.16
CA VAL A 186 6.07 1.91 9.10
C VAL A 186 4.78 2.71 9.30
N HIS A 187 3.99 2.90 8.23
CA HIS A 187 2.73 3.62 8.27
C HIS A 187 1.62 2.84 8.99
N VAL A 188 1.40 1.58 8.60
CA VAL A 188 0.31 0.74 9.11
C VAL A 188 0.56 0.36 10.57
N TYR A 189 1.78 -0.05 10.90
CA TYR A 189 2.20 -0.44 12.26
C TYR A 189 2.87 0.73 12.99
N ARG A 190 2.29 1.93 12.85
CA ARG A 190 2.84 3.19 13.36
C ARG A 190 3.21 3.14 14.84
N LYS A 191 2.40 2.51 15.68
CA LYS A 191 2.67 2.45 17.14
C LYS A 191 3.92 1.62 17.43
N ASP A 192 4.07 0.50 16.76
CA ASP A 192 5.25 -0.35 16.86
C ASP A 192 6.47 0.36 16.25
N ALA A 193 6.30 1.07 15.13
CA ALA A 193 7.34 1.91 14.54
C ALA A 193 7.81 3.03 15.50
N MET A 194 6.89 3.69 16.20
CA MET A 194 7.25 4.68 17.23
C MET A 194 8.16 4.08 18.31
N GLN A 195 7.83 2.87 18.78
CA GLN A 195 8.62 2.18 19.79
C GLN A 195 9.98 1.72 19.23
N PHE A 196 9.97 1.06 18.08
CA PHE A 196 11.15 0.48 17.45
C PHE A 196 12.17 1.53 17.01
N TYR A 197 11.72 2.63 16.41
CA TYR A 197 12.60 3.71 15.95
C TYR A 197 12.81 4.81 17.00
N HIS A 198 12.19 4.70 18.18
CA HIS A 198 12.19 5.73 19.22
C HIS A 198 11.74 7.11 18.69
N MET A 199 10.66 7.11 17.91
CA MET A 199 10.13 8.29 17.22
C MET A 199 8.77 8.70 17.77
N ALA A 200 8.54 10.01 17.84
CA ALA A 200 7.19 10.54 18.01
C ALA A 200 6.34 10.25 16.77
N GLU A 201 5.02 10.25 16.93
CA GLU A 201 4.07 9.90 15.87
C GLU A 201 4.26 10.72 14.59
N GLN A 202 4.48 12.04 14.72
CA GLN A 202 4.71 12.92 13.57
C GLN A 202 6.05 12.66 12.88
N GLN A 203 7.07 12.18 13.61
CA GLN A 203 8.35 11.77 13.03
C GLN A 203 8.21 10.45 12.26
N VAL A 204 7.33 9.53 12.71
CA VAL A 204 7.02 8.30 11.96
C VAL A 204 6.38 8.64 10.62
N PHE A 205 5.42 9.56 10.56
CA PHE A 205 4.84 9.98 9.28
C PHE A 205 5.85 10.70 8.38
N ALA A 206 6.76 11.49 8.95
CA ALA A 206 7.86 12.08 8.18
C ALA A 206 8.78 11.00 7.56
N LYS A 207 9.12 9.96 8.33
CA LYS A 207 9.87 8.80 7.85
C LYS A 207 9.13 8.03 6.76
N THR A 208 7.81 7.81 6.91
CA THR A 208 6.97 7.20 5.87
C THR A 208 7.04 8.00 4.57
N LEU A 209 6.88 9.34 4.65
CA LEU A 209 6.98 10.20 3.47
C LEU A 209 8.36 10.15 2.82
N GLU A 210 9.44 10.10 3.60
CA GLU A 210 10.80 9.96 3.06
C GLU A 210 10.95 8.66 2.25
N LEU A 211 10.51 7.54 2.83
CA LEU A 211 10.59 6.23 2.19
C LEU A 211 9.72 6.15 0.92
N TYR A 212 8.47 6.62 0.97
CA TYR A 212 7.62 6.69 -0.23
C TYR A 212 8.21 7.60 -1.30
N ASN A 213 8.77 8.77 -0.93
CA ASN A 213 9.43 9.64 -1.91
C ASN A 213 10.61 8.95 -2.58
N LYS A 214 11.39 8.17 -1.84
CA LYS A 214 12.51 7.40 -2.40
C LYS A 214 12.03 6.32 -3.36
N ALA A 215 10.98 5.59 -3.00
CA ALA A 215 10.32 4.63 -3.88
C ALA A 215 9.80 5.32 -5.16
N LEU A 216 9.07 6.43 -5.02
CA LEU A 216 8.43 7.13 -6.14
C LEU A 216 9.45 7.79 -7.07
N LYS A 217 10.62 8.17 -6.54
CA LYS A 217 11.73 8.64 -7.38
C LYS A 217 12.28 7.53 -8.29
N LEU A 218 12.28 6.29 -7.81
CA LEU A 218 12.74 5.12 -8.56
C LEU A 218 11.66 4.61 -9.53
N ASP A 219 10.39 4.70 -9.16
CA ASP A 219 9.24 4.35 -10.00
C ASP A 219 8.20 5.50 -10.07
N PRO A 220 8.44 6.54 -10.89
CA PRO A 220 7.64 7.77 -10.91
C PRO A 220 6.25 7.62 -11.56
N THR A 221 5.96 6.45 -12.13
CA THR A 221 4.68 6.13 -12.79
C THR A 221 3.78 5.24 -11.94
N ASN A 222 4.23 4.84 -10.76
CA ASN A 222 3.47 3.98 -9.85
C ASN A 222 2.32 4.74 -9.18
N PHE A 223 1.11 4.57 -9.72
CA PHE A 223 -0.09 5.23 -9.19
C PHE A 223 -0.38 4.85 -7.73
N PRO A 224 -0.43 3.56 -7.33
CA PRO A 224 -0.63 3.17 -5.93
C PRO A 224 0.34 3.88 -4.97
N LEU A 225 1.64 3.83 -5.26
CA LEU A 225 2.68 4.46 -4.46
C LEU A 225 2.51 5.99 -4.35
N ALA A 226 2.18 6.66 -5.46
CA ALA A 226 1.93 8.10 -5.44
C ALA A 226 0.70 8.45 -4.57
N THR A 227 -0.34 7.61 -4.59
CA THR A 227 -1.52 7.82 -3.74
C THR A 227 -1.24 7.52 -2.27
N ASP A 228 -0.44 6.50 -1.94
CA ASP A 228 -0.04 6.18 -0.56
C ASP A 228 0.76 7.35 0.07
N LEU A 229 1.66 7.94 -0.72
CA LEU A 229 2.39 9.15 -0.35
C LEU A 229 1.43 10.32 -0.09
N ALA A 230 0.50 10.58 -1.02
CA ALA A 230 -0.43 11.70 -0.91
C ALA A 230 -1.41 11.56 0.25
N GLN A 231 -1.87 10.33 0.55
CA GLN A 231 -2.73 10.02 1.69
C GLN A 231 -2.01 10.18 3.03
N THR A 232 -0.70 9.95 3.09
CA THR A 232 0.09 10.09 4.34
C THR A 232 0.00 11.51 4.92
N TYR A 233 -0.18 12.54 4.08
CA TYR A 233 -0.34 13.91 4.54
C TYR A 233 -1.58 14.15 5.43
N TYR A 234 -2.60 13.28 5.37
CA TYR A 234 -3.80 13.41 6.19
C TYR A 234 -3.53 13.24 7.69
N PHE A 235 -2.41 12.62 8.03
CA PHE A 235 -2.04 12.33 9.40
C PHE A 235 -1.05 13.35 10.00
N LEU A 236 -0.58 14.30 9.19
CA LEU A 236 0.32 15.34 9.64
C LEU A 236 -0.42 16.44 10.40
N LYS A 237 0.19 16.91 11.50
CA LYS A 237 -0.33 17.95 12.37
C LYS A 237 0.75 19.01 12.61
N PRO A 238 0.53 20.27 12.16
CA PRO A 238 -0.61 20.74 11.37
C PRO A 238 -0.66 20.14 9.96
N LEU A 239 -1.83 20.19 9.33
CA LEU A 239 -2.01 19.74 7.95
C LEU A 239 -1.13 20.58 7.01
N ARG A 240 -0.28 19.92 6.23
CA ARG A 240 0.54 20.53 5.17
C ARG A 240 -0.24 20.51 3.85
N ALA A 241 -1.29 21.35 3.77
CA ALA A 241 -2.30 21.27 2.72
C ALA A 241 -1.73 21.44 1.30
N ASP A 242 -0.82 22.38 1.09
CA ASP A 242 -0.26 22.64 -0.24
C ASP A 242 0.61 21.48 -0.74
N GLU A 243 1.39 20.87 0.16
CA GLU A 243 2.21 19.70 -0.17
C GLU A 243 1.35 18.46 -0.42
N ALA A 244 0.28 18.28 0.36
CA ALA A 244 -0.71 17.25 0.11
C ALA A 244 -1.36 17.43 -1.28
N LEU A 245 -1.75 18.65 -1.64
CA LEU A 245 -2.32 18.93 -2.95
C LEU A 245 -1.31 18.72 -4.08
N GLN A 246 -0.04 19.08 -3.88
CA GLN A 246 1.02 18.79 -4.85
C GLN A 246 1.21 17.28 -5.05
N ALA A 247 1.19 16.49 -3.97
CA ALA A 247 1.25 15.04 -4.05
C ALA A 247 0.05 14.46 -4.83
N TRP A 248 -1.17 14.93 -4.54
CA TRP A 248 -2.36 14.52 -5.29
C TRP A 248 -2.34 14.97 -6.75
N THR A 249 -1.79 16.14 -7.07
CA THR A 249 -1.57 16.57 -8.45
C THR A 249 -0.61 15.64 -9.18
N ASN A 250 0.43 15.14 -8.50
CA ASN A 250 1.33 14.13 -9.08
C ASN A 250 0.58 12.81 -9.34
N SER A 251 -0.23 12.33 -8.41
CA SER A 251 -1.07 11.13 -8.60
C SER A 251 -2.05 11.31 -9.77
N LEU A 252 -2.69 12.48 -9.88
CA LEU A 252 -3.62 12.78 -10.97
C LEU A 252 -2.94 12.68 -12.35
N ARG A 253 -1.68 13.14 -12.45
CA ARG A 253 -0.90 13.12 -13.69
C ARG A 253 -0.61 11.70 -14.18
N ILE A 254 -0.50 10.73 -13.28
CA ILE A 254 -0.15 9.33 -13.60
C ILE A 254 -1.34 8.38 -13.56
N ALA A 255 -2.54 8.87 -13.22
CA ALA A 255 -3.77 8.08 -13.23
C ALA A 255 -4.10 7.55 -14.64
N HIS A 256 -4.38 6.26 -14.73
CA HIS A 256 -4.54 5.52 -15.97
C HIS A 256 -5.96 5.63 -16.53
N ASP A 257 -6.96 5.69 -15.66
CA ASP A 257 -8.36 5.67 -16.06
C ASP A 257 -9.22 6.76 -15.37
N ALA A 258 -10.48 6.83 -15.76
CA ALA A 258 -11.42 7.81 -15.22
C ALA A 258 -11.76 7.53 -13.75
N VAL A 259 -11.70 6.27 -13.32
CA VAL A 259 -11.97 5.88 -11.94
C VAL A 259 -10.87 6.46 -11.04
N GLU A 260 -9.60 6.19 -11.35
CA GLU A 260 -8.45 6.71 -10.61
C GLU A 260 -8.44 8.25 -10.59
N ARG A 261 -8.62 8.89 -11.74
CA ARG A 261 -8.62 10.38 -11.84
C ARG A 261 -9.69 11.00 -10.96
N GLU A 262 -10.91 10.49 -11.02
CA GLU A 262 -12.01 11.01 -10.22
C GLU A 262 -11.89 10.67 -8.73
N GLY A 263 -11.29 9.53 -8.40
CA GLY A 263 -10.87 9.21 -7.03
C GLY A 263 -9.92 10.27 -6.47
N VAL A 264 -8.90 10.66 -7.25
CA VAL A 264 -7.96 11.73 -6.87
C VAL A 264 -8.68 13.07 -6.66
N TYR A 265 -9.67 13.42 -7.48
CA TYR A 265 -10.46 14.65 -7.28
C TYR A 265 -11.16 14.69 -5.92
N LEU A 266 -11.72 13.57 -5.45
CA LEU A 266 -12.33 13.49 -4.13
C LEU A 266 -11.30 13.71 -3.01
N HIS A 267 -10.11 13.14 -3.17
CA HIS A 267 -9.02 13.33 -2.23
C HIS A 267 -8.51 14.78 -2.19
N MET A 268 -8.36 15.43 -3.35
CA MET A 268 -8.02 16.86 -3.42
C MET A 268 -9.11 17.75 -2.79
N ALA A 269 -10.39 17.42 -3.03
CA ALA A 269 -11.51 18.13 -2.44
C ALA A 269 -11.52 18.02 -0.91
N ARG A 270 -11.22 16.84 -0.35
CA ARG A 270 -11.08 16.64 1.10
C ARG A 270 -9.96 17.48 1.70
N VAL A 271 -8.80 17.56 1.04
CA VAL A 271 -7.68 18.42 1.51
C VAL A 271 -8.09 19.89 1.49
N LYS A 272 -8.71 20.35 0.40
CA LYS A 272 -9.21 21.72 0.27
C LYS A 272 -10.23 22.05 1.35
N LEU A 273 -11.16 21.14 1.63
CA LEU A 273 -12.13 21.29 2.73
C LEU A 273 -11.41 21.43 4.08
N ALA A 274 -10.47 20.54 4.40
CA ALA A 274 -9.71 20.59 5.64
C ALA A 274 -8.86 21.87 5.79
N ALA A 275 -8.48 22.49 4.68
CA ALA A 275 -7.79 23.78 4.64
C ALA A 275 -8.73 25.00 4.62
N GLY A 276 -10.06 24.81 4.74
CA GLY A 276 -11.05 25.89 4.69
C GLY A 276 -11.27 26.50 3.30
N ARG A 277 -10.76 25.86 2.23
CA ARG A 277 -10.89 26.30 0.82
C ARG A 277 -12.21 25.79 0.24
N PHE A 278 -13.33 26.21 0.83
CA PHE A 278 -14.67 25.65 0.55
C PHE A 278 -15.10 25.74 -0.92
N ALA A 279 -14.88 26.88 -1.57
CA ALA A 279 -15.24 27.08 -2.97
C ALA A 279 -14.49 26.11 -3.90
N GLU A 280 -13.20 25.91 -3.65
CA GLU A 280 -12.37 24.99 -4.43
C GLU A 280 -12.69 23.53 -4.15
N ALA A 281 -12.99 23.19 -2.88
CA ALA A 281 -13.45 21.86 -2.51
C ALA A 281 -14.77 21.51 -3.22
N ARG A 282 -15.70 22.46 -3.27
CA ARG A 282 -16.99 22.31 -3.97
C ARG A 282 -16.80 22.11 -5.47
N ALA A 283 -16.01 22.97 -6.11
CA ALA A 283 -15.73 22.86 -7.55
C ALA A 283 -15.11 21.50 -7.91
N GLN A 284 -14.13 21.05 -7.12
CA GLN A 284 -13.49 19.75 -7.32
C GLN A 284 -14.47 18.57 -7.11
N THR A 285 -15.37 18.68 -6.13
CA THR A 285 -16.39 17.65 -5.86
C THR A 285 -17.42 17.55 -6.99
N ILE A 286 -17.79 18.67 -7.62
CA ILE A 286 -18.71 18.71 -8.76
C ILE A 286 -18.09 18.06 -10.00
N ALA A 287 -16.77 18.16 -10.17
CA ALA A 287 -16.05 17.56 -11.31
C ALA A 287 -16.04 16.01 -11.28
N VAL A 288 -16.49 15.38 -10.19
CA VAL A 288 -16.62 13.93 -10.06
C VAL A 288 -17.96 13.48 -10.62
N THR A 289 -17.96 12.78 -11.75
CA THR A 289 -19.16 12.37 -12.49
C THR A 289 -19.44 10.87 -12.43
N ASN A 290 -18.44 10.05 -12.14
CA ASN A 290 -18.51 8.61 -12.09
C ASN A 290 -19.54 8.15 -11.05
N PRO A 291 -20.53 7.31 -11.42
CA PRO A 291 -21.55 6.81 -10.52
C PRO A 291 -21.02 6.07 -9.29
N MET A 292 -19.85 5.42 -9.41
CA MET A 292 -19.21 4.70 -8.31
C MET A 292 -18.94 5.61 -7.10
N TYR A 293 -18.75 6.91 -7.33
CA TYR A 293 -18.47 7.89 -6.30
C TYR A 293 -19.68 8.72 -5.86
N ALA A 294 -20.91 8.39 -6.29
CA ALA A 294 -22.09 9.21 -6.04
C ALA A 294 -22.34 9.48 -4.55
N ASP A 295 -22.26 8.44 -3.71
CA ASP A 295 -22.48 8.57 -2.27
C ASP A 295 -21.39 9.39 -1.57
N LEU A 296 -20.13 9.18 -1.99
CA LEU A 296 -19.00 9.91 -1.45
C LEU A 296 -19.07 11.39 -1.86
N ARG A 297 -19.41 11.69 -3.12
CA ARG A 297 -19.64 13.04 -3.62
C ARG A 297 -20.73 13.76 -2.84
N LYS A 298 -21.88 13.10 -2.61
CA LYS A 298 -22.99 13.64 -1.84
C LYS A 298 -22.58 13.94 -0.40
N THR A 299 -21.89 13.01 0.24
CA THR A 299 -21.41 13.15 1.62
C THR A 299 -20.42 14.31 1.74
N LEU A 300 -19.46 14.40 0.81
CA LEU A 300 -18.46 15.47 0.81
C LEU A 300 -19.10 16.84 0.57
N MET A 301 -20.08 16.94 -0.35
CA MET A 301 -20.80 18.19 -0.59
C MET A 301 -21.53 18.67 0.68
N GLY A 302 -22.24 17.77 1.37
CA GLY A 302 -22.90 18.11 2.64
C GLY A 302 -21.92 18.56 3.72
N ASN A 303 -20.73 17.96 3.79
CA ASN A 303 -19.69 18.37 4.74
C ASN A 303 -19.12 19.75 4.40
N ILE A 304 -18.94 20.07 3.11
CA ILE A 304 -18.51 21.40 2.66
C ILE A 304 -19.52 22.46 3.10
N ASP A 305 -20.81 22.25 2.80
CA ASP A 305 -21.85 23.23 3.12
C ASP A 305 -21.99 23.44 4.64
N LYS A 306 -21.92 22.35 5.42
CA LYS A 306 -21.95 22.42 6.88
C LYS A 306 -20.76 23.22 7.44
N GLN A 307 -19.52 22.87 7.07
CA GLN A 307 -18.34 23.53 7.62
C GLN A 307 -18.23 24.99 7.16
N GLU A 308 -18.64 25.29 5.92
CA GLU A 308 -18.68 26.67 5.43
C GLU A 308 -19.68 27.53 6.21
N ALA A 309 -20.86 26.99 6.55
CA ALA A 309 -21.85 27.66 7.38
C ALA A 309 -21.32 27.91 8.80
N GLU A 310 -20.71 26.90 9.43
CA GLU A 310 -20.09 27.02 10.76
C GLU A 310 -18.95 28.04 10.79
N ALA A 311 -18.12 28.10 9.74
CA ALA A 311 -17.07 29.09 9.61
C ALA A 311 -17.64 30.52 9.51
N LYS A 312 -18.74 30.71 8.78
CA LYS A 312 -19.44 32.00 8.67
C LYS A 312 -20.06 32.44 10.00
N THR A 313 -20.65 31.51 10.77
CA THR A 313 -21.21 31.83 12.09
C THR A 313 -20.13 32.18 13.11
N ASN A 314 -18.99 31.49 13.07
CA ASN A 314 -17.87 31.74 13.98
C ASN A 314 -17.07 33.01 13.63
N ALA A 315 -17.14 33.45 12.36
CA ALA A 315 -16.52 34.70 11.91
C ALA A 315 -17.39 35.95 12.16
N ALA A 316 -18.68 35.79 12.51
CA ALA A 316 -19.52 36.91 12.90
C ALA A 316 -19.04 37.46 14.25
N PRO A 317 -18.79 38.78 14.39
CA PRO A 317 -18.34 39.33 15.66
C PRO A 317 -19.38 39.04 16.75
N ALA A 318 -18.94 38.44 17.86
CA ALA A 318 -19.73 38.32 19.07
C ALA A 318 -20.11 39.72 19.53
N ASN A 319 -21.28 40.20 19.10
CA ASN A 319 -21.78 41.52 19.39
C ASN A 319 -22.05 41.59 20.90
N PRO A 320 -21.21 42.24 21.73
CA PRO A 320 -21.56 42.44 23.12
C PRO A 320 -22.64 43.51 23.07
N LYS A 321 -23.90 43.14 23.34
CA LYS A 321 -24.89 44.13 23.74
C LYS A 321 -24.36 44.79 25.01
N LEU A 322 -23.60 45.87 24.85
CA LEU A 322 -23.41 46.89 25.86
C LEU A 322 -24.78 47.50 26.09
N GLU A 323 -25.47 46.95 27.07
CA GLU A 323 -26.63 47.56 27.69
C GLU A 323 -26.16 48.91 28.26
N VAL A 324 -26.45 49.98 27.52
CA VAL A 324 -26.23 51.35 27.98
C VAL A 324 -27.18 51.58 29.16
N ARG A 325 -26.71 51.28 30.37
CA ARG A 325 -27.35 51.78 31.60
C ARG A 325 -27.16 53.29 31.65
N ASN A 326 -28.22 54.00 31.32
CA ASN A 326 -28.37 55.43 31.44
C ASN A 326 -28.34 55.83 32.95
N PRO A 327 -27.33 56.56 33.45
CA PRO A 327 -27.27 56.95 34.85
C PRO A 327 -27.89 58.34 35.01
N ASN A 328 -29.22 58.45 34.87
CA ASN A 328 -29.89 59.71 35.17
C ASN A 328 -31.37 59.53 35.48
N GLU A 329 -31.69 58.75 36.51
CA GLU A 329 -33.03 58.77 37.11
C GLU A 329 -32.98 58.25 38.55
N SER A 330 -32.45 59.06 39.47
CA SER A 330 -32.89 59.08 40.86
C SER A 330 -32.24 60.24 41.58
N LYS A 331 -33.00 61.32 41.76
CA LYS A 331 -33.11 62.12 43.00
C LYS A 331 -33.85 63.41 42.68
N ARG A 332 -35.14 63.43 43.02
CA ARG A 332 -35.88 64.62 43.46
C ARG A 332 -37.22 64.17 44.05
N THR A 333 -37.25 64.05 45.37
CA THR A 333 -38.41 64.42 46.17
C THR A 333 -37.90 65.11 47.43
N ASP A 334 -38.30 66.38 47.54
CA ASP A 334 -38.03 67.31 48.62
C ASP A 334 -38.94 67.06 49.83
N SER A 335 -38.44 67.35 51.04
CA SER A 335 -39.00 68.32 52.00
C SER A 335 -38.28 68.15 53.35
N GLN A 336 -37.44 69.10 53.75
CA GLN A 336 -37.77 70.26 54.60
C GLN A 336 -38.48 69.88 55.92
N THR A 337 -37.79 70.08 57.04
CA THR A 337 -38.27 70.89 58.19
C THR A 337 -37.09 71.13 59.15
N GLU A 338 -36.59 72.37 59.23
CA GLU A 338 -35.95 72.92 60.43
C GLU A 338 -36.26 74.43 60.48
N ARG A 339 -36.98 74.85 61.53
CA ARG A 339 -36.98 76.21 62.06
C ARG A 339 -36.92 76.12 63.59
N GLN A 340 -35.85 76.73 64.11
CA GLN A 340 -35.59 77.19 65.49
C GLN A 340 -35.43 76.15 66.59
#